data_AF-A0A834Y7W5-F1
#
_entry.id   AF-A0A834Y7W5-F1
#
_cell.length_a   1.000
_cell.length_b   1.000
_cell.length_c   1.000
_cell.angle_alpha   90.00
_cell.angle_beta   90.00
_cell.angle_gamma   90.00
#
_symmetry.space_group_name_H-M   'P 1'
#
loop_
_entity.id
_entity.type
_entity.pdbx_description
1 polymer ?
#
loop_
_entity_poly.entity_id
_entity_poly.type
_entity_poly.pdbx_seq_one_letter_code
_entity_poly.pdbx_strand_id
1 'polypeptide(L)'
;MALTSEGKKGTYWRELRQDQAARVAAEPSWQQGAGAVGRAIERGEGGGRSENDHRVGVLDQRSHHQRHPVGLQGKQGQLVELYLQEIETLNLLLRAVIEVNPDALDQADKADRKRKRRGKNKGPLGGLQGIPILLKDTIATKDKLNTTAGSFALLGSVVPRDAGVVKKLRRSGAVILGKASLSEWYHFRSLNIPDGWSARGGQGKNPYTLTGNPCGSSSGSAIAVAANMVAVSLGTETDGSIICPASYNSVVGIKPTVGLTSRAGVVPISPRQDTIG
;
A
#
# COMPACT_ATOMS: atom_id res chain seq x y z
N MET A 1 3.82 -24.92 37.20
CA MET A 1 2.61 -25.01 36.34
C MET A 1 2.56 -23.74 35.51
N ALA A 2 2.78 -23.85 34.20
CA ALA A 2 2.85 -22.72 33.27
C ALA A 2 1.49 -22.51 32.59
N LEU A 3 1.05 -21.25 32.45
CA LEU A 3 -0.04 -20.85 31.57
C LEU A 3 0.45 -19.76 30.62
N THR A 4 0.11 -19.95 29.35
CA THR A 4 0.69 -19.33 28.14
C THR A 4 0.01 -18.01 27.78
N SER A 5 0.78 -17.10 27.17
CA SER A 5 0.39 -15.74 26.78
C SER A 5 0.02 -15.61 25.29
N GLU A 6 -0.74 -16.57 24.75
CA GLU A 6 -1.27 -16.50 23.38
C GLU A 6 -2.68 -15.88 23.38
N GLY A 7 -2.79 -14.57 23.12
CA GLY A 7 -4.13 -13.96 22.97
C GLY A 7 -4.22 -12.55 22.42
N LYS A 8 -3.12 -11.76 22.38
CA LYS A 8 -3.22 -10.32 22.07
C LYS A 8 -2.64 -9.85 20.73
N LYS A 9 -2.05 -10.74 19.90
CA LYS A 9 -1.38 -10.33 18.64
C LYS A 9 -2.31 -10.21 17.42
N GLY A 10 -3.56 -10.68 17.50
CA GLY A 10 -4.44 -10.83 16.33
C GLY A 10 -5.59 -9.83 16.19
N THR A 11 -5.84 -8.98 17.20
CA THR A 11 -7.05 -8.13 17.27
C THR A 11 -6.90 -6.79 16.55
N TYR A 12 -5.73 -6.14 16.66
CA TYR A 12 -5.50 -4.81 16.08
C TYR A 12 -5.69 -4.73 14.55
N TRP A 13 -5.22 -5.74 13.80
CA TRP A 13 -5.38 -5.79 12.34
C TRP A 13 -6.76 -6.29 11.87
N ARG A 14 -7.60 -6.83 12.77
CA ARG A 14 -9.03 -7.09 12.48
C ARG A 14 -9.85 -5.81 12.61
N GLU A 15 -9.55 -4.98 13.60
CA GLU A 15 -10.23 -3.70 13.82
C GLU A 15 -9.97 -2.71 12.68
N LEU A 16 -8.73 -2.63 12.15
CA LEU A 16 -8.41 -1.83 10.95
C LEU A 16 -9.19 -2.25 9.69
N ARG A 17 -9.51 -3.54 9.53
CA ARG A 17 -10.34 -4.04 8.42
C ARG A 17 -11.81 -3.64 8.55
N GLN A 18 -12.33 -3.57 9.78
CA GLN A 18 -13.70 -3.14 10.04
C GLN A 18 -13.83 -1.61 9.95
N ASP A 19 -12.82 -0.86 10.42
CA ASP A 19 -12.80 0.60 10.37
C ASP A 19 -12.68 1.14 8.93
N GLN A 20 -11.86 0.51 8.07
CA GLN A 20 -11.84 0.85 6.64
C GLN A 20 -13.17 0.55 5.92
N ALA A 21 -13.84 -0.56 6.25
CA ALA A 21 -15.16 -0.88 5.69
C ALA A 21 -16.25 0.08 6.17
N ALA A 22 -16.19 0.53 7.44
CA ALA A 22 -17.14 1.47 8.02
C ALA A 22 -16.98 2.89 7.48
N ARG A 23 -15.75 3.34 7.20
CA ARG A 23 -15.47 4.68 6.63
C ARG A 23 -15.95 4.82 5.17
N VAL A 24 -15.98 3.72 4.40
CA VAL A 24 -16.53 3.69 3.03
C VAL A 24 -18.06 3.84 3.02
N ALA A 25 -18.75 3.45 4.10
CA ALA A 25 -20.19 3.59 4.22
C ALA A 25 -20.66 5.02 4.59
N ALA A 26 -19.73 5.94 4.89
CA ALA A 26 -20.02 7.25 5.48
C ALA A 26 -19.74 8.47 4.56
N GLU A 27 -19.40 8.28 3.28
CA GLU A 27 -19.25 9.42 2.36
C GLU A 27 -20.60 9.92 1.80
N PRO A 28 -20.86 11.24 1.72
CA PRO A 28 -22.12 11.76 1.19
C PRO A 28 -22.22 11.57 -0.32
N SER A 29 -23.40 11.16 -0.79
CA SER A 29 -23.73 11.02 -2.20
C SER A 29 -23.70 12.36 -2.95
N TRP A 30 -22.70 12.58 -3.80
CA TRP A 30 -22.73 13.66 -4.79
C TRP A 30 -23.51 13.23 -6.03
N GLN A 31 -24.84 13.09 -5.89
CA GLN A 31 -25.77 13.07 -7.03
C GLN A 31 -27.09 13.72 -6.61
N GLN A 32 -27.19 15.04 -6.80
CA GLN A 32 -28.41 15.78 -7.15
C GLN A 32 -28.08 17.27 -7.27
N GLY A 33 -28.46 17.91 -8.38
CA GLY A 33 -28.44 19.37 -8.50
C GLY A 33 -27.94 19.95 -9.82
N ALA A 34 -28.38 19.45 -10.98
CA ALA A 34 -28.37 20.22 -12.22
C ALA A 34 -29.83 20.50 -12.61
N GLY A 35 -30.31 21.70 -12.31
CA GLY A 35 -31.69 22.12 -12.58
C GLY A 35 -31.89 23.60 -12.23
N ALA A 36 -32.37 24.37 -13.19
CA ALA A 36 -32.37 25.83 -13.32
C ALA A 36 -33.20 26.65 -12.29
N VAL A 37 -33.22 27.96 -12.56
CA VAL A 37 -34.05 29.07 -12.04
C VAL A 37 -33.37 29.85 -10.91
N GLY A 38 -33.23 31.18 -10.89
CA GLY A 38 -33.76 32.29 -11.67
C GLY A 38 -33.86 33.51 -10.74
N ARG A 39 -33.35 34.66 -11.17
CA ARG A 39 -33.33 36.01 -10.55
C ARG A 39 -34.38 36.31 -9.45
N ALA A 40 -33.99 37.05 -8.39
CA ALA A 40 -34.48 38.41 -8.07
C ALA A 40 -34.22 38.90 -6.61
N ILE A 41 -33.77 40.17 -6.51
CA ILE A 41 -34.14 41.25 -5.54
C ILE A 41 -33.41 41.40 -4.18
N GLU A 42 -32.60 42.48 -4.15
CA GLU A 42 -32.43 43.61 -3.20
C GLU A 42 -32.55 43.50 -1.65
N ARG A 43 -31.52 44.14 -1.03
CA ARG A 43 -31.50 45.07 0.13
C ARG A 43 -32.01 44.64 1.51
N GLY A 44 -31.19 44.95 2.52
CA GLY A 44 -31.64 45.15 3.90
C GLY A 44 -30.50 45.06 4.93
N GLU A 45 -29.93 46.21 5.30
CA GLU A 45 -29.12 46.39 6.51
C GLU A 45 -29.98 46.23 7.78
N GLY A 46 -29.35 45.82 8.91
CA GLY A 46 -29.84 46.20 10.24
C GLY A 46 -29.82 45.12 11.33
N GLY A 47 -28.76 45.16 12.15
CA GLY A 47 -28.82 45.13 13.61
C GLY A 47 -29.47 43.95 14.35
N GLY A 48 -28.65 43.24 15.15
CA GLY A 48 -29.16 42.40 16.24
C GLY A 48 -28.07 41.58 16.91
N ARG A 49 -27.52 42.08 18.02
CA ARG A 49 -26.69 41.30 18.95
C ARG A 49 -27.55 40.25 19.64
N SER A 50 -27.10 39.01 19.65
CA SER A 50 -27.33 38.10 20.79
C SER A 50 -26.07 37.27 21.01
N GLU A 51 -25.42 37.50 22.14
CA GLU A 51 -24.42 36.60 22.71
C GLU A 51 -25.08 35.24 22.95
N ASN A 52 -24.49 34.19 22.39
CA ASN A 52 -24.66 32.85 22.93
C ASN A 52 -23.28 32.19 23.03
N ASP A 53 -22.90 32.02 24.29
CA ASP A 53 -21.76 31.28 24.78
C ASP A 53 -21.89 29.81 24.37
N HIS A 54 -21.11 29.41 23.36
CA HIS A 54 -20.83 28.02 23.08
C HIS A 54 -19.33 27.81 23.10
N ARG A 55 -18.82 27.57 24.32
CA ARG A 55 -17.59 26.80 24.56
C ARG A 55 -17.71 25.45 23.82
N VAL A 56 -17.21 25.41 22.59
CA VAL A 56 -16.92 24.14 21.91
C VAL A 56 -15.71 23.56 22.63
N GLY A 57 -15.97 22.55 23.46
CA GLY A 57 -14.93 21.73 24.05
C GLY A 57 -14.05 21.18 22.93
N VAL A 58 -12.80 21.63 22.89
CA VAL A 58 -11.74 20.98 22.13
C VAL A 58 -11.56 19.61 22.77
N LEU A 59 -12.21 18.60 22.22
CA LEU A 59 -11.89 17.20 22.49
C LEU A 59 -10.49 16.97 21.94
N ASP A 60 -9.50 17.13 22.83
CA ASP A 60 -8.14 16.63 22.67
C ASP A 60 -8.22 15.10 22.55
N GLN A 61 -8.51 14.61 21.35
CA GLN A 61 -8.38 13.19 21.01
C GLN A 61 -6.91 12.86 20.72
N ARG A 62 -6.05 13.05 21.73
CA ARG A 62 -4.81 12.28 21.82
C ARG A 62 -5.19 10.85 22.12
N SER A 63 -5.53 10.10 21.08
CA SER A 63 -5.57 8.64 21.17
C SER A 63 -4.20 8.16 21.58
N HIS A 64 -4.05 7.81 22.86
CA HIS A 64 -2.88 7.18 23.45
C HIS A 64 -2.48 5.96 22.63
N HIS A 65 -1.56 6.16 21.69
CA HIS A 65 -0.82 5.07 21.07
C HIS A 65 0.09 4.50 22.15
N GLN A 66 -0.36 3.44 22.81
CA GLN A 66 0.56 2.58 23.54
C GLN A 66 1.53 1.99 22.52
N ARG A 67 2.70 2.62 22.39
CA ARG A 67 3.87 2.03 21.73
C ARG A 67 4.06 0.67 22.40
N HIS A 68 3.76 -0.41 21.70
CA HIS A 68 4.29 -1.70 22.10
C HIS A 68 5.77 -1.68 21.73
N PRO A 69 6.71 -1.68 22.69
CA PRO A 69 8.08 -1.97 22.36
C PRO A 69 8.13 -3.49 22.14
N VAL A 70 7.75 -3.95 20.95
CA VAL A 70 8.15 -5.29 20.54
C VAL A 70 9.64 -5.14 20.26
N GLY A 71 10.45 -5.38 21.30
CA GLY A 71 11.90 -5.33 21.20
C GLY A 71 12.40 -6.40 20.24
N LEU A 72 12.34 -6.10 18.94
CA LEU A 72 13.02 -6.87 17.91
C LEU A 72 14.50 -6.52 18.03
N GLN A 73 15.25 -7.38 18.72
CA GLN A 73 16.70 -7.24 18.90
C GLN A 73 17.49 -7.53 17.60
N GLY A 74 16.82 -7.57 16.45
CA GLY A 74 17.31 -8.05 15.18
C GLY A 74 17.44 -6.95 14.15
N LYS A 75 18.53 -6.96 13.36
CA LYS A 75 18.77 -5.93 12.33
C LYS A 75 17.67 -5.91 11.27
N GLN A 76 17.16 -7.08 10.90
CA GLN A 76 16.07 -7.20 9.93
C GLN A 76 14.75 -6.70 10.51
N GLY A 77 14.46 -7.00 11.78
CA GLY A 77 13.26 -6.52 12.48
C GLY A 77 13.22 -5.00 12.55
N GLN A 78 14.33 -4.37 12.96
CA GLN A 78 14.47 -2.91 13.00
C GLN A 78 14.27 -2.24 11.64
N LEU A 79 14.79 -2.84 10.57
CA LEU A 79 14.61 -2.31 9.21
C LEU A 79 13.14 -2.37 8.77
N VAL A 80 12.43 -3.47 9.05
CA VAL A 80 11.01 -3.59 8.73
C VAL A 80 10.18 -2.63 9.56
N GLU A 81 10.48 -2.47 10.85
CA GLU A 81 9.81 -1.52 11.72
C GLU A 81 9.95 -0.07 11.23
N LEU A 82 11.15 0.31 10.78
CA LEU A 82 11.40 1.62 10.17
C LEU A 82 10.48 1.85 8.96
N TYR A 83 10.41 0.92 8.00
CA TYR A 83 9.55 1.10 6.83
C TYR A 83 8.06 1.09 7.18
N LEU A 84 7.64 0.32 8.19
CA LEU A 84 6.25 0.35 8.66
C LEU A 84 5.89 1.71 9.27
N GLN A 85 6.81 2.34 10.00
CA GLN A 85 6.62 3.70 10.54
C GLN A 85 6.53 4.75 9.43
N GLU A 86 7.37 4.65 8.39
CA GLU A 86 7.28 5.52 7.22
C GLU A 86 5.95 5.35 6.48
N ILE A 87 5.48 4.11 6.30
CA ILE A 87 4.16 3.83 5.72
C ILE A 87 3.05 4.44 6.58
N GLU A 88 3.07 4.24 7.89
CA GLU A 88 2.07 4.81 8.79
C GLU A 88 2.00 6.34 8.70
N THR A 89 3.17 6.98 8.59
CA THR A 89 3.29 8.44 8.54
C THR A 89 2.85 9.03 7.20
N LEU A 90 3.29 8.44 6.08
CA LEU A 90 3.18 9.06 4.76
C LEU A 90 1.99 8.53 3.93
N ASN A 91 1.54 7.30 4.18
CA ASN A 91 0.61 6.63 3.28
C ASN A 91 -0.82 7.16 3.35
N LEU A 92 -1.21 7.82 4.46
CA LEU A 92 -2.50 8.54 4.55
C LEU A 92 -2.59 9.65 3.49
N LEU A 93 -1.46 10.28 3.16
CA LEU A 93 -1.35 11.31 2.14
C LEU A 93 -1.05 10.74 0.75
N LEU A 94 -0.06 9.85 0.67
CA LEU A 94 0.50 9.40 -0.62
C LEU A 94 -0.25 8.22 -1.25
N ARG A 95 -0.97 7.42 -0.43
CA ARG A 95 -1.75 6.25 -0.86
C ARG A 95 -0.98 5.28 -1.77
N ALA A 96 0.29 5.06 -1.47
CA ALA A 96 1.19 4.20 -2.23
C ALA A 96 1.06 2.71 -1.87
N VAL A 97 0.68 2.42 -0.62
CA VAL A 97 0.53 1.07 -0.08
C VAL A 97 -0.94 0.79 0.15
N ILE A 98 -1.48 -0.22 -0.54
CA ILE A 98 -2.90 -0.59 -0.43
C ILE A 98 -3.16 -1.58 0.70
N GLU A 99 -2.17 -2.37 1.09
CA GLU A 99 -2.29 -3.33 2.19
C GLU A 99 -0.91 -3.68 2.78
N VAL A 100 -0.77 -3.61 4.09
CA VAL A 100 0.45 -4.03 4.81
C VAL A 100 0.32 -5.51 5.20
N ASN A 101 1.42 -6.27 5.11
CA ASN A 101 1.43 -7.66 5.54
C ASN A 101 1.44 -7.74 7.08
N PRO A 102 0.41 -8.30 7.71
CA PRO A 102 0.37 -8.42 9.18
C PRO A 102 1.47 -9.32 9.73
N ASP A 103 2.04 -10.20 8.90
CA ASP A 103 3.10 -11.13 9.29
C ASP A 103 4.52 -10.58 8.94
N ALA A 104 4.67 -9.32 8.51
CA ALA A 104 5.95 -8.77 8.06
C ALA A 104 7.05 -8.81 9.12
N LEU A 105 6.75 -8.41 10.36
CA LEU A 105 7.69 -8.45 11.49
C LEU A 105 8.08 -9.90 11.85
N ASP A 106 7.11 -10.82 11.83
CA ASP A 106 7.38 -12.25 12.04
C ASP A 106 8.27 -12.84 10.94
N GLN A 107 8.10 -12.39 9.69
CA GLN A 107 8.98 -12.75 8.57
C GLN A 107 10.39 -12.21 8.78
N ALA A 108 10.52 -10.98 9.25
CA ALA A 108 11.81 -10.35 9.58
C ALA A 108 12.53 -11.11 10.70
N ASP A 109 11.83 -11.49 11.76
CA ASP A 109 12.38 -12.29 12.86
C ASP A 109 12.88 -13.66 12.41
N LYS A 110 12.15 -14.32 11.51
CA LYS A 110 12.60 -15.58 10.91
C LYS A 110 13.87 -15.37 10.08
N ALA A 111 13.97 -14.28 9.33
CA ALA A 111 15.17 -13.92 8.58
C ALA A 111 16.37 -13.68 9.52
N ASP A 112 16.13 -12.99 10.62
CA ASP A 112 17.12 -12.67 11.66
C ASP A 112 17.66 -13.94 12.35
N ARG A 113 16.76 -14.85 12.75
CA ARG A 113 17.13 -16.15 13.33
C ARG A 113 17.91 -17.02 12.35
N LYS A 114 17.49 -17.04 11.07
CA LYS A 114 18.19 -17.79 10.01
C LYS A 114 19.62 -17.28 9.81
N ARG A 115 19.80 -15.96 9.84
CA ARG A 115 21.11 -15.31 9.78
C ARG A 115 21.99 -15.71 10.97
N LYS A 116 21.46 -15.65 12.20
CA LYS A 116 22.19 -16.04 13.43
C LYS A 116 22.62 -17.51 13.39
N ARG A 117 21.71 -18.42 13.01
CA ARG A 117 21.96 -19.89 12.97
C ARG A 117 23.03 -20.31 11.95
N ARG A 118 23.18 -19.62 10.82
CA ARG A 118 24.15 -20.00 9.79
C ARG A 118 25.60 -19.68 10.18
N GLY A 119 25.82 -18.75 11.12
CA GLY A 119 27.15 -18.25 11.49
C GLY A 119 27.81 -17.43 10.38
N LYS A 120 28.90 -16.72 10.70
CA LYS A 120 29.63 -15.86 9.75
C LYS A 120 30.37 -16.64 8.64
N ASN A 121 30.55 -17.96 8.80
CA ASN A 121 31.47 -18.77 7.99
C ASN A 121 30.83 -19.57 6.84
N LYS A 122 29.56 -19.32 6.48
CA LYS A 122 28.84 -20.11 5.43
C LYS A 122 28.52 -19.35 4.14
N GLY A 123 29.34 -18.36 3.77
CA GLY A 123 29.16 -17.55 2.56
C GLY A 123 27.94 -16.60 2.64
N PRO A 124 27.67 -15.81 1.59
CA PRO A 124 26.58 -14.85 1.60
C PRO A 124 25.22 -15.54 1.82
N LEU A 125 24.34 -14.86 2.56
CA LEU A 125 22.92 -15.21 2.55
C LEU A 125 22.36 -15.03 1.12
N GLY A 126 21.15 -15.53 0.85
CA GLY A 126 20.45 -15.14 -0.38
C GLY A 126 20.48 -13.61 -0.51
N GLY A 127 20.74 -13.08 -1.71
CA GLY A 127 21.12 -11.68 -1.90
C GLY A 127 20.14 -10.64 -1.36
N LEU A 128 18.93 -11.05 -0.96
CA LEU A 128 17.86 -10.21 -0.42
C LEU A 128 17.45 -10.60 1.00
N GLN A 129 18.32 -11.27 1.78
CA GLN A 129 17.95 -11.80 3.09
C GLN A 129 17.49 -10.71 4.07
N GLY A 130 16.19 -10.72 4.36
CA GLY A 130 15.54 -9.78 5.26
C GLY A 130 15.23 -8.42 4.66
N ILE A 131 15.47 -8.24 3.36
CA ILE A 131 15.14 -7.00 2.66
C ILE A 131 13.61 -6.95 2.48
N PRO A 132 12.93 -5.88 2.97
CA PRO A 132 11.50 -5.69 2.76
C PRO A 132 11.22 -5.26 1.32
N ILE A 133 10.17 -5.86 0.75
CA ILE A 133 9.75 -5.63 -0.63
C ILE A 133 8.24 -5.43 -0.68
N LEU A 134 7.80 -4.40 -1.42
CA LEU A 134 6.40 -4.24 -1.79
C LEU A 134 6.13 -4.89 -3.14
N LEU A 135 4.98 -5.54 -3.26
CA LEU A 135 4.52 -6.14 -4.51
C LEU A 135 3.35 -5.32 -5.04
N LYS A 136 3.36 -4.92 -6.32
CA LYS A 136 2.14 -4.38 -6.94
C LYS A 136 0.95 -5.32 -6.69
N ASP A 137 -0.23 -4.75 -6.42
CA ASP A 137 -1.41 -5.51 -5.96
C ASP A 137 -1.97 -6.54 -6.95
N THR A 138 -1.38 -6.66 -8.15
CA THR A 138 -1.72 -7.69 -9.13
C THR A 138 -0.87 -8.95 -9.00
N ILE A 139 0.18 -8.93 -8.18
CA ILE A 139 1.12 -10.04 -7.99
C ILE A 139 0.64 -10.92 -6.83
N ALA A 140 0.29 -12.18 -7.11
CA ALA A 140 -0.25 -13.09 -6.11
C ALA A 140 0.79 -13.50 -5.05
N THR A 141 0.34 -13.55 -3.79
CA THR A 141 1.05 -14.17 -2.67
C THR A 141 0.04 -14.92 -1.78
N LYS A 142 0.47 -16.03 -1.18
CA LYS A 142 -0.26 -16.81 -0.18
C LYS A 142 -0.16 -16.23 1.23
N ASP A 143 0.44 -15.05 1.40
CA ASP A 143 0.34 -14.29 2.66
C ASP A 143 -1.12 -13.96 2.98
N LYS A 144 -1.36 -13.45 4.19
CA LYS A 144 -2.66 -12.86 4.58
C LYS A 144 -2.86 -11.48 3.95
N LEU A 145 -2.78 -11.44 2.62
CA LEU A 145 -2.86 -10.25 1.78
C LEU A 145 -3.81 -10.53 0.61
N ASN A 146 -4.47 -9.48 0.12
CA ASN A 146 -5.28 -9.59 -1.09
C ASN A 146 -4.41 -9.43 -2.35
N THR A 147 -5.00 -9.79 -3.49
CA THR A 147 -4.45 -9.52 -4.83
C THR A 147 -5.61 -9.07 -5.70
N THR A 148 -5.86 -7.77 -5.73
CA THR A 148 -7.15 -7.22 -6.17
C THR A 148 -7.11 -6.47 -7.49
N ALA A 149 -5.92 -6.20 -8.02
CA ALA A 149 -5.74 -5.26 -9.13
C ALA A 149 -6.38 -3.88 -8.85
N GLY A 150 -6.45 -3.50 -7.57
CA GLY A 150 -7.10 -2.26 -7.10
C GLY A 150 -8.62 -2.31 -7.05
N SER A 151 -9.24 -3.45 -7.36
CA SER A 151 -10.68 -3.57 -7.55
C SER A 151 -11.38 -4.31 -6.42
N PHE A 152 -12.50 -3.76 -5.93
CA PHE A 152 -13.31 -4.44 -4.90
C PHE A 152 -13.89 -5.79 -5.36
N ALA A 153 -14.02 -6.01 -6.68
CA ALA A 153 -14.50 -7.28 -7.23
C ALA A 153 -13.64 -8.49 -6.86
N LEU A 154 -12.35 -8.27 -6.55
CA LEU A 154 -11.41 -9.32 -6.16
C LEU A 154 -11.08 -9.32 -4.66
N LEU A 155 -11.71 -8.44 -3.87
CA LEU A 155 -11.47 -8.40 -2.43
C LEU A 155 -11.92 -9.72 -1.78
N GLY A 156 -11.03 -10.33 -0.99
CA GLY A 156 -11.28 -11.63 -0.36
C GLY A 156 -11.07 -12.84 -1.29
N SER A 157 -10.73 -12.63 -2.57
CA SER A 157 -10.39 -13.73 -3.48
C SER A 157 -9.15 -14.49 -2.99
N VAL A 158 -9.22 -15.82 -3.03
CA VAL A 158 -8.13 -16.69 -2.58
C VAL A 158 -7.28 -17.11 -3.76
N VAL A 159 -6.04 -16.62 -3.83
CA VAL A 159 -5.09 -17.04 -4.85
C VAL A 159 -4.65 -18.49 -4.63
N PRO A 160 -4.47 -19.31 -5.69
CA PRO A 160 -4.11 -20.72 -5.53
C PRO A 160 -2.65 -20.91 -5.09
N ARG A 161 -1.76 -19.94 -5.36
CA ARG A 161 -0.31 -20.04 -5.09
C ARG A 161 0.37 -18.66 -5.15
N ASP A 162 1.57 -18.59 -4.58
CA ASP A 162 2.51 -17.50 -4.85
C ASP A 162 2.81 -17.37 -6.34
N ALA A 163 2.94 -16.13 -6.81
CA ALA A 163 3.47 -15.83 -8.13
C ALA A 163 4.91 -16.35 -8.26
N GLY A 164 5.33 -16.63 -9.49
CA GLY A 164 6.67 -17.16 -9.78
C GLY A 164 7.81 -16.27 -9.23
N VAL A 165 7.65 -14.96 -9.34
CA VAL A 165 8.58 -13.95 -8.78
C VAL A 165 8.60 -13.95 -7.25
N VAL A 166 7.45 -14.08 -6.60
CA VAL A 166 7.34 -14.12 -5.13
C VAL A 166 8.04 -15.35 -4.57
N LYS A 167 7.88 -16.51 -5.21
CA LYS A 167 8.63 -17.74 -4.84
C LYS A 167 10.14 -17.52 -4.91
N LYS A 168 10.64 -16.79 -5.93
CA LYS A 168 12.07 -16.46 -6.06
C LYS A 168 12.52 -15.51 -4.94
N LEU A 169 11.76 -14.45 -4.67
CA LEU A 169 12.05 -13.51 -3.58
C LEU A 169 12.15 -14.22 -2.21
N ARG A 170 11.20 -15.10 -1.89
CA ARG A 170 11.23 -15.88 -0.65
C ARG A 170 12.45 -16.80 -0.55
N ARG A 171 12.84 -17.46 -1.64
CA ARG A 171 14.06 -18.28 -1.67
C ARG A 171 15.31 -17.44 -1.43
N SER A 172 15.34 -16.21 -1.95
CA SER A 172 16.40 -15.22 -1.68
C SER A 172 16.35 -14.63 -0.27
N GLY A 173 15.31 -14.94 0.51
CA GLY A 173 15.16 -14.54 1.89
C GLY A 173 14.50 -13.17 2.11
N ALA A 174 13.88 -12.59 1.09
CA ALA A 174 13.18 -11.31 1.19
C ALA A 174 11.95 -11.39 2.13
N VAL A 175 11.60 -10.25 2.72
CA VAL A 175 10.37 -10.07 3.51
C VAL A 175 9.33 -9.40 2.61
N ILE A 176 8.14 -9.98 2.51
CA ILE A 176 7.06 -9.36 1.77
C ILE A 176 6.35 -8.37 2.70
N LEU A 177 6.64 -7.08 2.53
CA LEU A 177 6.16 -6.01 3.39
C LEU A 177 4.66 -5.76 3.21
N GLY A 178 4.15 -5.95 1.99
CA GLY A 178 2.78 -5.65 1.65
C GLY A 178 2.54 -5.51 0.15
N LYS A 179 1.45 -4.82 -0.17
CA LYS A 179 0.93 -4.59 -1.52
C LYS A 179 1.00 -3.10 -1.84
N ALA A 180 1.63 -2.76 -2.96
CA ALA A 180 1.62 -1.41 -3.51
C ALA A 180 0.35 -1.17 -4.33
N SER A 181 -0.20 0.05 -4.22
CA SER A 181 -1.34 0.52 -5.00
C SER A 181 -0.99 0.68 -6.49
N LEU A 182 -2.01 0.90 -7.32
CA LEU A 182 -1.90 0.95 -8.77
C LEU A 182 -3.06 1.73 -9.39
N SER A 183 -2.94 2.06 -10.67
CA SER A 183 -4.11 2.35 -11.52
C SER A 183 -4.96 1.08 -11.65
N GLU A 184 -6.25 1.15 -11.32
CA GLU A 184 -7.15 -0.01 -11.32
C GLU A 184 -7.12 -0.77 -12.66
N TRP A 185 -7.03 -2.11 -12.59
CA TRP A 185 -6.90 -2.97 -13.77
C TRP A 185 -5.86 -2.46 -14.77
N TYR A 186 -4.71 -2.00 -14.26
CA TYR A 186 -3.60 -1.51 -15.08
C TYR A 186 -3.89 -0.26 -15.91
N HIS A 187 -4.89 0.55 -15.53
CA HIS A 187 -5.41 1.63 -16.39
C HIS A 187 -6.10 1.09 -17.67
N PHE A 188 -6.46 -0.19 -17.71
CA PHE A 188 -7.13 -0.85 -18.83
C PHE A 188 -8.65 -0.99 -18.62
N ARG A 189 -9.22 -0.41 -17.55
CA ARG A 189 -10.67 -0.41 -17.29
C ARG A 189 -11.41 0.72 -18.03
N SER A 190 -10.79 1.88 -18.20
CA SER A 190 -11.37 3.04 -18.89
C SER A 190 -10.30 4.08 -19.19
N LEU A 191 -10.47 4.81 -20.30
CA LEU A 191 -9.60 5.90 -20.74
C LEU A 191 -9.63 7.11 -19.80
N ASN A 192 -10.63 7.22 -18.93
CA ASN A 192 -10.84 8.39 -18.07
C ASN A 192 -10.46 8.14 -16.61
N ILE A 193 -9.88 6.98 -16.26
CA ILE A 193 -9.44 6.71 -14.90
C ILE A 193 -8.13 7.45 -14.66
N PRO A 194 -8.02 8.31 -13.63
CA PRO A 194 -6.75 8.96 -13.33
C PRO A 194 -5.66 7.94 -13.03
N ASP A 195 -4.44 8.24 -13.46
CA ASP A 195 -3.27 7.45 -13.10
C ASP A 195 -3.09 7.37 -11.58
N GLY A 196 -2.79 6.17 -11.11
CA GLY A 196 -2.65 5.85 -9.70
C GLY A 196 -3.93 5.83 -8.88
N TRP A 197 -5.09 5.96 -9.52
CA TRP A 197 -6.38 5.76 -8.85
C TRP A 197 -6.83 4.29 -8.91
N SER A 198 -7.36 3.79 -7.79
CA SER A 198 -8.20 2.59 -7.78
C SER A 198 -9.31 2.68 -6.75
N ALA A 199 -10.43 1.99 -6.98
CA ALA A 199 -11.56 2.02 -6.06
C ALA A 199 -11.16 1.60 -4.64
N ARG A 200 -10.30 0.58 -4.51
CA ARG A 200 -9.83 0.09 -3.21
C ARG A 200 -8.70 0.94 -2.61
N GLY A 201 -7.78 1.46 -3.42
CA GLY A 201 -6.61 2.20 -2.93
C GLY A 201 -6.79 3.71 -2.81
N GLY A 202 -7.82 4.27 -3.44
CA GLY A 202 -7.95 5.71 -3.65
C GLY A 202 -6.92 6.24 -4.66
N GLN A 203 -6.68 7.55 -4.62
CA GLN A 203 -5.76 8.25 -5.52
C GLN A 203 -4.33 8.30 -4.96
N GLY A 204 -3.40 7.59 -5.60
CA GLY A 204 -1.97 7.76 -5.34
C GLY A 204 -1.50 9.18 -5.66
N LYS A 205 -0.56 9.71 -4.87
CA LYS A 205 -0.02 11.07 -5.03
C LYS A 205 1.49 11.02 -5.25
N ASN A 206 1.97 11.84 -6.19
CA ASN A 206 3.40 11.99 -6.44
C ASN A 206 4.05 12.69 -5.22
N PRO A 207 5.12 12.14 -4.63
CA PRO A 207 5.72 12.68 -3.41
C PRO A 207 6.48 13.99 -3.61
N TYR A 208 6.84 14.34 -4.86
CA TYR A 208 7.49 15.61 -5.18
C TYR A 208 6.48 16.73 -5.42
N THR A 209 5.32 16.40 -6.00
CA THR A 209 4.24 17.35 -6.28
C THR A 209 2.89 16.68 -6.05
N LEU A 210 2.23 16.97 -4.92
CA LEU A 210 0.96 16.30 -4.54
C LEU A 210 -0.20 16.52 -5.53
N THR A 211 -0.13 17.57 -6.37
CA THR A 211 -1.08 17.83 -7.45
C THR A 211 -0.66 17.21 -8.79
N GLY A 212 0.57 16.70 -8.87
CA GLY A 212 1.14 16.09 -10.06
C GLY A 212 0.63 14.67 -10.29
N ASN A 213 0.65 14.25 -11.56
CA ASN A 213 0.35 12.87 -11.95
C ASN A 213 1.49 11.95 -11.44
N PRO A 214 1.22 10.85 -10.72
CA PRO A 214 2.24 9.86 -10.38
C PRO A 214 2.61 8.91 -11.55
N CYS A 215 1.96 9.05 -12.70
CA CYS A 215 1.83 8.09 -13.78
C CYS A 215 1.35 6.70 -13.29
N GLY A 216 1.25 5.74 -14.18
CA GLY A 216 0.71 4.42 -13.89
C GLY A 216 1.19 3.37 -14.90
N SER A 217 0.82 2.11 -14.71
CA SER A 217 -0.07 1.64 -13.65
C SER A 217 0.63 1.23 -12.36
N SER A 218 1.96 1.08 -12.31
CA SER A 218 2.68 0.74 -11.07
C SER A 218 2.95 1.95 -10.17
N SER A 219 1.94 2.81 -10.00
CA SER A 219 2.03 4.09 -9.28
C SER A 219 2.52 3.91 -7.84
N GLY A 220 1.86 3.06 -7.05
CA GLY A 220 2.21 2.84 -5.65
C GLY A 220 3.60 2.26 -5.46
N SER A 221 4.04 1.40 -6.40
CA SER A 221 5.40 0.83 -6.39
C SER A 221 6.47 1.92 -6.52
N ALA A 222 6.26 2.89 -7.41
CA ALA A 222 7.18 4.00 -7.62
C ALA A 222 7.12 5.04 -6.49
N ILE A 223 5.90 5.45 -6.08
CA ILE A 223 5.69 6.40 -4.98
C ILE A 223 6.33 5.87 -3.68
N ALA A 224 6.14 4.57 -3.37
CA ALA A 224 6.68 4.00 -2.14
C ALA A 224 8.20 3.96 -2.09
N VAL A 225 8.87 3.73 -3.23
CA VAL A 225 10.33 3.81 -3.29
C VAL A 225 10.80 5.25 -3.20
N ALA A 226 10.17 6.16 -3.95
CA ALA A 226 10.53 7.59 -3.96
C ALA A 226 10.39 8.25 -2.58
N ALA A 227 9.38 7.85 -1.82
CA ALA A 227 9.11 8.36 -0.48
C ALA A 227 9.77 7.52 0.65
N ASN A 228 10.71 6.63 0.33
CA ASN A 228 11.40 5.77 1.29
C ASN A 228 10.48 4.89 2.18
N MET A 229 9.28 4.54 1.72
CA MET A 229 8.39 3.60 2.38
C MET A 229 8.79 2.13 2.14
N VAL A 230 9.69 1.86 1.19
CA VAL A 230 10.33 0.55 1.00
C VAL A 230 11.67 0.69 0.30
N ALA A 231 12.58 -0.26 0.51
CA ALA A 231 13.88 -0.30 -0.18
C ALA A 231 13.73 -0.55 -1.70
N VAL A 232 12.91 -1.54 -2.05
CA VAL A 232 12.63 -1.92 -3.44
C VAL A 232 11.18 -2.40 -3.55
N SER A 233 10.59 -2.24 -4.71
CA SER A 233 9.26 -2.74 -5.03
C SER A 233 9.28 -3.50 -6.35
N LEU A 234 8.26 -4.35 -6.57
CA LEU A 234 8.00 -4.93 -7.88
C LEU A 234 6.82 -4.22 -8.54
N GLY A 235 7.01 -3.84 -9.79
CA GLY A 235 6.00 -3.34 -10.70
C GLY A 235 5.70 -4.35 -11.81
N THR A 236 4.79 -3.99 -12.69
CA THR A 236 4.46 -4.78 -13.88
C THR A 236 4.24 -3.84 -15.05
N GLU A 237 4.69 -4.25 -16.23
CA GLU A 237 4.52 -3.44 -17.43
C GLU A 237 4.00 -4.25 -18.61
N THR A 238 2.99 -3.68 -19.26
CA THR A 238 2.50 -4.04 -20.59
C THR A 238 2.99 -2.99 -21.58
N ASP A 239 2.74 -1.73 -21.28
CA ASP A 239 3.27 -0.56 -21.98
C ASP A 239 3.42 0.60 -20.97
N GLY A 240 4.63 1.11 -20.77
CA GLY A 240 4.97 2.24 -19.88
C GLY A 240 4.78 2.03 -18.37
N SER A 241 4.07 0.99 -17.94
CA SER A 241 3.56 0.82 -16.58
C SER A 241 4.58 0.59 -15.46
N ILE A 242 5.87 0.44 -15.75
CA ILE A 242 7.00 0.51 -14.83
C ILE A 242 7.81 1.79 -15.11
N ILE A 243 8.23 2.01 -16.35
CA ILE A 243 9.17 3.10 -16.69
C ILE A 243 8.56 4.50 -16.55
N CYS A 244 7.27 4.67 -16.85
CA CYS A 244 6.57 5.94 -16.70
C CYS A 244 6.41 6.36 -15.24
N PRO A 245 5.81 5.54 -14.34
CA PRO A 245 5.73 5.91 -12.93
C PRO A 245 7.12 6.02 -12.29
N ALA A 246 8.11 5.24 -12.72
CA ALA A 246 9.48 5.43 -12.24
C ALA A 246 10.04 6.82 -12.61
N SER A 247 9.91 7.24 -13.87
CA SER A 247 10.34 8.55 -14.34
C SER A 247 9.62 9.69 -13.61
N TYR A 248 8.29 9.61 -13.48
CA TYR A 248 7.49 10.66 -12.85
C TYR A 248 7.76 10.83 -11.36
N ASN A 249 8.19 9.77 -10.67
CA ASN A 249 8.51 9.79 -9.24
C ASN A 249 10.03 9.75 -8.99
N SER A 250 10.86 10.09 -9.97
CA SER A 250 12.32 10.21 -9.82
C SER A 250 13.01 8.95 -9.25
N VAL A 251 12.57 7.76 -9.65
CA VAL A 251 13.18 6.48 -9.27
C VAL A 251 13.57 5.65 -10.48
N VAL A 252 14.42 4.65 -10.28
CA VAL A 252 14.83 3.72 -11.33
C VAL A 252 13.74 2.67 -11.54
N GLY A 253 13.30 2.50 -12.78
CA GLY A 253 12.39 1.43 -13.21
C GLY A 253 13.02 0.61 -14.32
N ILE A 254 12.98 -0.72 -14.20
CA ILE A 254 13.54 -1.62 -15.20
C ILE A 254 12.41 -2.48 -15.76
N LYS A 255 12.12 -2.34 -17.05
CA LYS A 255 11.25 -3.25 -17.78
C LYS A 255 12.10 -4.32 -18.47
N PRO A 256 12.20 -5.54 -17.93
CA PRO A 256 13.04 -6.56 -18.55
C PRO A 256 12.46 -7.06 -19.89
N THR A 257 13.28 -7.81 -20.64
CA THR A 257 12.82 -8.57 -21.81
C THR A 257 11.67 -9.49 -21.42
N VAL A 258 10.61 -9.50 -22.24
CA VAL A 258 9.44 -10.35 -22.00
C VAL A 258 9.89 -11.81 -21.94
N GLY A 259 9.56 -12.50 -20.84
CA GLY A 259 9.96 -13.88 -20.59
C GLY A 259 11.14 -14.05 -19.62
N LEU A 260 11.92 -13.00 -19.34
CA LEU A 260 13.00 -13.07 -18.35
C LEU A 260 12.46 -13.32 -16.93
N THR A 261 11.38 -12.64 -16.57
CA THR A 261 10.66 -12.84 -15.30
C THR A 261 9.37 -13.61 -15.53
N SER A 262 9.05 -14.53 -14.62
CA SER A 262 7.86 -15.36 -14.73
C SER A 262 6.60 -14.57 -14.40
N ARG A 263 5.62 -14.57 -15.30
CA ARG A 263 4.32 -13.91 -15.10
C ARG A 263 3.26 -14.82 -14.49
N ALA A 264 3.62 -16.07 -14.15
CA ALA A 264 2.69 -17.00 -13.55
C ALA A 264 2.23 -16.52 -12.16
N GLY A 265 0.92 -16.41 -11.95
CA GLY A 265 0.32 -15.88 -10.72
C GLY A 265 0.27 -14.36 -10.65
N VAL A 266 0.36 -13.66 -11.78
CA VAL A 266 0.10 -12.22 -11.89
C VAL A 266 -1.15 -12.05 -12.75
N VAL A 267 -2.07 -11.17 -12.37
CA VAL A 267 -3.27 -10.85 -13.17
C VAL A 267 -2.81 -10.36 -14.56
N PRO A 268 -3.20 -10.95 -15.69
CA PRO A 268 -2.62 -10.57 -16.98
C PRO A 268 -3.34 -9.38 -17.65
N ILE A 269 -2.67 -8.72 -18.58
CA ILE A 269 -3.29 -7.98 -19.69
C ILE A 269 -2.94 -8.68 -21.01
N SER A 270 -1.66 -8.74 -21.36
CA SER A 270 -1.17 -9.17 -22.66
C SER A 270 -0.04 -10.19 -22.53
N PRO A 271 -0.24 -11.44 -22.98
CA PRO A 271 0.83 -12.43 -22.93
C PRO A 271 2.02 -12.10 -23.87
N ARG A 272 1.89 -11.10 -24.75
CA ARG A 272 2.97 -10.69 -25.65
C ARG A 272 3.87 -9.60 -25.07
N GLN A 273 3.37 -8.84 -24.08
CA GLN A 273 4.03 -7.63 -23.60
C GLN A 273 4.29 -7.66 -22.09
N ASP A 274 3.43 -8.33 -21.32
CA ASP A 274 3.50 -8.31 -19.87
C ASP A 274 4.85 -8.81 -19.34
N THR A 275 5.42 -8.05 -18.42
CA THR A 275 6.60 -8.43 -17.66
C THR A 275 6.57 -7.85 -16.25
N ILE A 276 7.34 -8.46 -15.34
CA ILE A 276 7.50 -8.01 -13.97
C ILE A 276 8.93 -7.48 -13.83
N GLY A 277 9.07 -6.29 -13.27
CA GLY A 277 10.35 -5.60 -13.08
C GLY A 277 10.41 -4.91 -11.74
#